data_AF-A0A241XEA3-F1
#
_entry.id   AF-A0A241XEA3-F1
#
_cell.length_a   1.000
_cell.length_b   1.000
_cell.length_c   1.000
_cell.angle_alpha   90.00
_cell.angle_beta   90.00
_cell.angle_gamma   90.00
#
_symmetry.space_group_name_H-M   'P 1'
#
loop_
_entity.id
_entity.type
_entity.pdbx_description
1 polymer ?
#
loop_
_entity_poly.entity_id
_entity_poly.type
_entity_poly.pdbx_seq_one_letter_code
_entity_poly.pdbx_strand_id
1 'polypeptide(L)' 'MNTHEFIAKQIDQQLQRDGFSGRVSHAVAGESLDYYLRTARFKKGAMQDLLAFAKKRAKELAKLYGEKKAS' A
#
# COMPACT_ATOMS: atom_id res chain seq x y z
N MET A 1 4.99 12.10 -13.82
CA MET A 1 4.80 11.24 -12.64
C MET A 1 6.01 11.41 -11.74
N ASN A 2 5.84 12.01 -10.56
CA ASN A 2 6.90 12.17 -9.57
C ASN A 2 7.11 10.84 -8.79
N THR A 3 8.23 10.69 -8.09
CA THR A 3 8.57 9.50 -7.28
C THR A 3 7.43 9.12 -6.32
N HIS A 4 6.76 10.10 -5.71
CA HIS A 4 5.64 9.86 -4.81
C HIS A 4 4.42 9.25 -5.52
N GLU A 5 4.07 9.78 -6.69
CA GLU A 5 2.99 9.24 -7.52
C GLU A 5 3.34 7.84 -8.05
N PHE A 6 4.61 7.60 -8.39
CA PHE A 6 5.11 6.28 -8.78
C PHE A 6 4.91 5.26 -7.64
N ILE A 7 5.29 5.62 -6.42
CA ILE A 7 5.18 4.75 -5.25
C ILE A 7 3.71 4.43 -4.94
N ALA A 8 2.86 5.44 -4.84
CA ALA A 8 1.44 5.24 -4.57
C ALA A 8 0.78 4.35 -5.64
N LYS A 9 1.08 4.59 -6.92
CA LYS A 9 0.57 3.78 -8.04
C LYS A 9 1.08 2.34 -8.00
N GLN A 10 2.35 2.11 -7.64
CA GLN A 10 2.90 0.77 -7.49
C GLN A 10 2.22 0.00 -6.35
N ILE A 11 2.02 0.64 -5.20
CA ILE A 11 1.33 0.01 -4.06
C ILE A 11 -0.12 -0.33 -4.43
N ASP A 12 -0.85 0.63 -5.02
CA ASP A 12 -2.25 0.43 -5.44
C ASP A 12 -2.36 -0.75 -6.42
N GLN A 13 -1.55 -0.78 -7.48
CA GLN A 13 -1.54 -1.88 -8.45
C GLN A 13 -1.16 -3.22 -7.83
N GLN A 14 -0.19 -3.25 -6.91
CA GLN A 14 0.21 -4.49 -6.26
C GLN A 14 -0.89 -5.02 -5.34
N LEU A 15 -1.59 -4.14 -4.61
CA LEU A 15 -2.70 -4.56 -3.75
C LEU A 15 -3.91 -5.03 -4.56
N GLN A 16 -4.22 -4.39 -5.68
CA GLN A 16 -5.25 -4.86 -6.60
C GLN A 16 -4.90 -6.25 -7.17
N ARG A 17 -3.64 -6.47 -7.57
CA ARG A 17 -3.15 -7.82 -7.99
C ARG A 17 -3.26 -8.85 -6.89
N ASP A 18 -3.08 -8.44 -5.64
CA ASP A 18 -3.22 -9.30 -4.46
C ASP A 18 -4.70 -9.59 -4.12
N GLY A 19 -5.68 -9.01 -4.85
CA GLY A 19 -7.12 -9.23 -4.66
C GLY A 19 -7.79 -8.29 -3.66
N PHE A 20 -7.17 -7.16 -3.32
CA PHE A 20 -7.82 -6.12 -2.51
C PHE A 20 -8.72 -5.23 -3.39
N SER A 21 -9.82 -4.75 -2.81
CA SER A 21 -10.73 -3.82 -3.49
C SER A 21 -10.00 -2.51 -3.84
N GLY A 22 -10.45 -1.84 -4.90
CA GLY A 22 -9.93 -0.52 -5.28
C GLY A 22 -10.02 0.51 -4.15
N ARG A 23 -11.02 0.39 -3.27
CA ARG A 23 -11.18 1.24 -2.10
C ARG A 23 -10.07 1.01 -1.07
N VAL A 24 -9.77 -0.25 -0.75
CA VAL A 24 -8.70 -0.62 0.20
C VAL A 24 -7.34 -0.28 -0.39
N SER A 25 -7.09 -0.63 -1.65
CA SER A 25 -5.80 -0.39 -2.29
C SER A 25 -5.47 1.10 -2.40
N HIS A 26 -6.45 1.94 -2.76
CA HIS A 26 -6.27 3.38 -2.86
C HIS A 26 -6.02 4.03 -1.48
N ALA A 27 -6.79 3.65 -0.46
CA ALA A 27 -6.60 4.15 0.91
C ALA A 27 -5.20 3.81 1.44
N VAL A 28 -4.77 2.54 1.26
CA VAL A 28 -3.47 2.07 1.73
C VAL A 28 -2.31 2.69 0.94
N ALA A 29 -2.50 3.01 -0.34
CA ALA A 29 -1.48 3.70 -1.14
C ALA A 29 -1.13 5.08 -0.57
N GLY A 30 -2.14 5.82 -0.09
CA GLY A 30 -1.95 7.09 0.63
C GLY A 30 -1.18 6.92 1.94
N GLU A 31 -1.64 6.01 2.82
CA GLU A 31 -0.96 5.72 4.10
C GLU A 31 0.49 5.24 3.89
N SER A 32 0.73 4.46 2.84
CA SER A 32 2.06 3.96 2.48
C SER A 32 2.97 5.12 2.06
N LEU A 33 2.48 6.04 1.24
CA LEU A 33 3.27 7.20 0.84
C LEU A 33 3.70 8.03 2.06
N ASP A 34 2.79 8.29 3.01
CA ASP A 34 3.12 9.00 4.25
C ASP A 34 4.16 8.25 5.09
N TYR A 35 4.03 6.92 5.20
CA TYR A 35 5.01 6.09 5.89
C TYR A 35 6.39 6.16 5.21
N TYR A 36 6.44 6.09 3.88
CA TYR A 36 7.66 6.20 3.10
C TYR A 36 8.34 7.56 3.32
N LEU A 37 7.59 8.67 3.24
CA LEU A 37 8.12 10.01 3.45
C LEU A 37 8.72 10.20 4.86
N ARG A 38 8.13 9.54 5.88
CA ARG A 38 8.61 9.58 7.26
C ARG A 38 9.84 8.70 7.52
N THR A 39 9.99 7.58 6.81
CA THR A 39 10.94 6.51 7.19
C THR A 39 12.05 6.25 6.19
N ALA A 40 11.85 6.57 4.90
CA ALA A 40 12.69 6.07 3.81
C ALA A 40 13.89 6.95 3.45
N ARG A 41 14.11 8.06 4.16
CA ARG A 41 15.09 9.09 3.78
C ARG A 41 16.53 8.57 3.62
N PHE A 42 16.88 7.38 4.16
CA PHE A 42 18.23 6.81 4.11
C PHE A 42 18.32 5.27 4.00
N LYS A 43 17.24 4.53 3.71
CA LYS A 43 17.25 3.05 3.79
C LYS A 43 17.21 2.35 2.42
N LYS A 44 18.27 1.58 2.13
CA LYS A 44 18.30 0.63 1.01
C LYS A 44 17.27 -0.48 1.28
N GLY A 45 16.35 -0.73 0.35
CA GLY A 45 15.27 -1.70 0.53
C GLY A 45 13.96 -1.13 1.10
N ALA A 46 13.85 0.20 1.30
CA ALA A 46 12.64 0.83 1.82
C ALA A 46 11.35 0.46 1.07
N MET A 47 11.45 0.11 -0.23
CA MET A 47 10.29 -0.33 -1.02
C MET A 47 9.75 -1.70 -0.60
N GLN A 48 10.61 -2.64 -0.17
CA GLN A 48 10.17 -3.95 0.31
C GLN A 48 9.46 -3.84 1.67
N ASP A 49 10.04 -3.04 2.59
CA ASP A 49 9.41 -2.73 3.88
C ASP A 49 8.07 -2.03 3.68
N LEU A 50 8.01 -1.10 2.73
CA LEU A 50 6.79 -0.40 2.37
C LEU A 50 5.71 -1.35 1.84
N LEU A 51 6.07 -2.28 0.97
CA LEU A 51 5.15 -3.30 0.47
C LEU A 51 4.64 -4.21 1.59
N ALA A 52 5.50 -4.60 2.53
CA ALA A 52 5.10 -5.40 3.69
C ALA A 52 4.12 -4.62 4.59
N PHE A 53 4.38 -3.34 4.85
CA PHE A 53 3.48 -2.44 5.56
C PHE A 53 2.12 -2.33 4.84
N ALA A 54 2.14 -2.05 3.55
CA ALA A 54 0.93 -1.90 2.73
C ALA A 54 0.07 -3.17 2.78
N LYS A 55 0.66 -4.36 2.62
CA LYS A 55 -0.08 -5.63 2.68
C LYS A 55 -0.70 -5.88 4.06
N LYS A 56 0.02 -5.57 5.14
CA LYS A 56 -0.53 -5.68 6.50
C LYS A 56 -1.72 -4.75 6.67
N ARG A 57 -1.56 -3.49 6.26
CA ARG A 57 -2.59 -2.45 6.41
C ARG A 57 -3.83 -2.74 5.56
N ALA A 58 -3.64 -3.24 4.34
CA ALA A 58 -4.73 -3.66 3.47
C ALA A 58 -5.56 -4.81 4.08
N LYS A 59 -4.93 -5.78 4.74
CA LYS A 59 -5.65 -6.85 5.46
C LYS A 59 -6.47 -6.31 6.63
N GLU A 60 -5.93 -5.37 7.40
CA GLU A 60 -6.63 -4.73 8.52
C GLU A 60 -7.84 -3.93 8.03
N LEU A 61 -7.66 -3.10 6.99
CA LEU A 61 -8.73 -2.31 6.37
C LEU A 61 -9.81 -3.18 5.73
N ALA A 62 -9.42 -4.21 4.98
CA ALA A 62 -10.37 -5.17 4.40
C ALA A 62 -11.21 -5.83 5.50
N LYS A 63 -10.59 -6.23 6.62
CA LYS A 63 -11.31 -6.78 7.79
C LYS A 63 -12.28 -5.77 8.41
N LEU A 64 -11.87 -4.51 8.56
CA LEU A 64 -12.72 -3.44 9.09
C LEU A 64 -13.92 -3.14 8.18
N TYR A 65 -13.73 -3.20 6.86
CA TYR A 65 -14.81 -2.99 5.89
C TYR A 65 -15.68 -4.23 5.66
N GLY A 66 -15.35 -5.37 6.29
CA GLY A 66 -16.05 -6.64 6.05
C GLY A 66 -15.80 -7.21 4.65
N GLU A 67 -14.79 -6.71 3.94
CA GLU A 67 -14.43 -7.16 2.60
C GLU A 67 -13.57 -8.42 2.70
N LYS A 68 -14.11 -9.57 2.26
CA LYS A 68 -13.28 -10.74 1.98
C LYS A 68 -12.39 -10.40 0.78
N LYS A 69 -11.10 -10.78 0.84
CA LYS A 69 -10.18 -10.69 -0.30
C LYS A 69 -10.93 -11.18 -1.55
N ALA A 70 -11.07 -10.32 -2.55
CA ALA A 70 -11.77 -10.67 -3.77
C ALA A 70 -11.06 -11.89 -4.35
N SER A 71 -11.74 -13.03 -4.30
CA SER A 71 -11.23 -14.33 -4.76
C SER A 71 -11.37 -14.42 -6.27
#